data_AF-A0A147F7R9-F1
#
_entry.id   AF-A0A147F7R9-F1
#
_cell.length_a   1.000
_cell.length_b   1.000
_cell.length_c   1.000
_cell.angle_alpha   90.00
_cell.angle_beta   90.00
_cell.angle_gamma   90.00
#
_symmetry.space_group_name_H-M   'P 1'
#
loop_
_entity.id
_entity.type
_entity.pdbx_description
1 polymer ?
#
loop_
_entity_poly.entity_id
_entity_poly.type
_entity_poly.pdbx_seq_one_letter_code
_entity_poly.pdbx_strand_id
1 'polypeptide(L)'
;RHGPSRAELAAQREKARVGMAAGEERYLPVRDKGPQRRFARDFVDAGWHLGEGVMPFMLIVILLTVLPVQFFQYWAFVALWIFILFVIGDMIITSIRVKRAAKDKFGESKLEKGLGWYAAMRTVQMRFMRLPKAQVKRGQYPV
;
A
#
# COMPACT_ATOMS: atom_id res chain seq x y z
N ARG A 1 42.85 -6.40 -4.29
CA ARG A 1 41.54 -5.84 -3.87
C ARG A 1 40.95 -6.76 -2.81
N HIS A 2 41.07 -6.43 -1.53
CA HIS A 2 40.30 -7.14 -0.49
C HIS A 2 38.82 -6.78 -0.69
N GLY A 3 38.00 -7.76 -1.05
CA GLY A 3 36.55 -7.59 -1.10
C GLY A 3 36.00 -7.36 0.30
N PRO A 4 34.85 -6.68 0.44
CA PRO A 4 34.26 -6.41 1.74
C PRO A 4 33.98 -7.72 2.48
N SER A 5 34.24 -7.73 3.79
CA SER A 5 34.03 -8.89 4.65
C SER A 5 32.53 -9.22 4.77
N ARG A 6 32.19 -10.46 5.14
CA ARG A 6 30.78 -10.87 5.36
C ARG A 6 30.05 -9.98 6.38
N ALA A 7 30.78 -9.48 7.38
CA ALA A 7 30.25 -8.56 8.38
C ALA A 7 29.93 -7.18 7.79
N GLU A 8 30.78 -6.66 6.91
CA GLU A 8 30.54 -5.38 6.21
C GLU A 8 29.36 -5.46 5.25
N LEU A 9 29.22 -6.60 4.54
CA LEU A 9 28.06 -6.85 3.67
C LEU A 9 26.76 -6.96 4.47
N ALA A 10 26.77 -7.60 5.64
CA ALA A 10 25.61 -7.66 6.53
C ALA A 10 25.23 -6.27 7.07
N ALA A 11 26.22 -5.48 7.50
CA ALA A 11 25.99 -4.12 8.00
C ALA A 11 25.43 -3.18 6.91
N GLN A 12 25.92 -3.29 5.66
CA GLN A 12 25.37 -2.50 4.54
C GLN A 12 23.93 -2.89 4.20
N ARG A 13 23.60 -4.19 4.25
CA ARG A 13 22.23 -4.67 4.05
C ARG A 13 21.29 -4.18 5.13
N GLU A 14 21.73 -4.19 6.39
CA GLU A 14 20.92 -3.69 7.49
C GLU A 14 20.67 -2.19 7.38
N LYS A 15 21.70 -1.40 7.06
CA LYS A 15 21.55 0.04 6.79
C LYS A 15 20.56 0.31 5.65
N ALA A 16 20.64 -0.46 4.56
CA ALA A 16 19.69 -0.33 3.45
C ALA A 16 18.26 -0.69 3.85
N ARG A 17 18.08 -1.72 4.70
CA ARG A 17 16.76 -2.13 5.21
C ARG A 17 16.17 -1.07 6.14
N VAL A 18 16.98 -0.54 7.05
CA VAL A 18 16.58 0.52 7.98
C VAL A 18 16.25 1.80 7.21
N GLY A 19 17.11 2.22 6.28
CA GLY A 19 16.87 3.42 5.46
C GLY A 19 15.63 3.28 4.57
N MET A 20 15.38 2.10 4.00
CA MET A 20 14.14 1.82 3.26
C MET A 20 12.91 1.87 4.17
N ALA A 21 12.99 1.32 5.38
CA ALA A 21 11.91 1.37 6.36
C ALA A 21 11.63 2.81 6.84
N ALA A 22 12.67 3.62 6.99
CA ALA A 22 12.60 5.05 7.32
C ALA A 22 12.11 5.92 6.15
N GLY A 23 12.05 5.37 4.93
CA GLY A 23 11.62 6.12 3.76
C GLY A 23 12.68 7.05 3.18
N GLU A 24 13.96 6.82 3.48
CA GLU A 24 15.08 7.61 2.96
C GLU A 24 15.21 7.45 1.44
N GLU A 25 15.15 8.56 0.72
CA GLU A 25 15.05 8.59 -0.74
C GLU A 25 16.19 7.86 -1.48
N ARG A 26 17.38 7.79 -0.86
CA ARG A 26 18.54 7.05 -1.39
C ARG A 26 18.31 5.54 -1.45
N TYR A 27 17.58 4.98 -0.48
CA TYR A 27 17.34 3.54 -0.32
C TYR A 27 15.99 3.08 -0.91
N LEU A 28 15.18 4.02 -1.39
CA LEU A 28 13.90 3.70 -2.04
C LEU A 28 14.08 3.10 -3.44
N PRO A 29 13.23 2.16 -3.85
CA PRO A 29 13.11 1.76 -5.26
C PRO A 29 12.69 2.94 -6.13
N VAL A 30 13.10 2.94 -7.41
CA VAL A 30 12.81 4.04 -8.37
C VAL A 30 11.31 4.39 -8.44
N ARG A 31 10.43 3.40 -8.31
CA ARG A 31 8.96 3.60 -8.32
C ARG A 31 8.40 4.36 -7.11
N ASP A 32 9.14 4.39 -6.00
CA ASP A 32 8.71 4.95 -4.71
C ASP A 32 9.39 6.31 -4.40
N LYS A 33 10.36 6.70 -5.24
CA LYS A 33 11.11 7.96 -5.15
C LYS A 33 10.30 9.16 -5.63
N GLY A 34 10.67 10.33 -5.16
CA GLY A 34 10.11 11.60 -5.62
C GLY A 34 9.03 12.18 -4.70
N PRO A 35 8.84 13.50 -4.75
CA PRO A 35 7.95 14.23 -3.85
C PRO A 35 6.47 13.86 -4.05
N GLN A 36 6.04 13.55 -5.28
CA GLN A 36 4.66 13.16 -5.56
C GLN A 36 4.34 11.75 -5.06
N ARG A 37 5.27 10.79 -5.24
CA ARG A 37 5.12 9.43 -4.69
C ARG A 37 5.10 9.46 -3.17
N ARG A 38 5.94 10.28 -2.53
CA ARG A 38 5.91 10.49 -1.09
C ARG A 38 4.55 11.04 -0.65
N PHE A 39 4.06 12.09 -1.30
CA PHE A 39 2.73 12.65 -1.02
C PHE A 39 1.60 11.61 -1.16
N ALA A 40 1.61 10.83 -2.24
CA ALA A 40 0.63 9.77 -2.45
C ALA A 40 0.70 8.68 -1.37
N ARG A 41 1.92 8.30 -0.93
CA ARG A 41 2.10 7.35 0.18
C ARG A 41 1.50 7.90 1.47
N ASP A 42 1.85 9.12 1.84
CA ASP A 42 1.39 9.74 3.07
C ASP A 42 -0.14 9.94 3.05
N PHE A 43 -0.71 10.33 1.92
CA PHE A 43 -2.16 10.48 1.77
C PHE A 43 -2.92 9.16 1.96
N VAL A 44 -2.43 8.08 1.35
CA VAL A 44 -3.02 6.74 1.50
C VAL A 44 -2.82 6.21 2.93
N ASP A 45 -1.65 6.41 3.50
CA ASP A 45 -1.33 5.93 4.85
C ASP A 45 -2.08 6.68 5.96
N ALA A 46 -2.55 7.90 5.68
CA ALA A 46 -3.44 8.66 6.55
C ALA A 46 -4.89 8.12 6.54
N GLY A 47 -5.30 7.40 5.50
CA GLY A 47 -6.65 6.88 5.32
C GLY A 47 -6.94 5.54 6.00
N TRP A 48 -8.20 5.13 5.94
CA TRP A 48 -8.64 3.76 6.20
C TRP A 48 -9.06 3.14 4.87
N HIS A 49 -8.58 1.93 4.60
CA HIS A 49 -8.82 1.24 3.34
C HIS A 49 -9.36 -0.16 3.59
N LEU A 50 -10.37 -0.54 2.81
CA LEU A 50 -10.97 -1.89 2.88
C LEU A 50 -9.96 -2.96 2.46
N GLY A 51 -9.01 -2.60 1.60
CA GLY A 51 -7.91 -3.45 1.17
C GLY A 51 -7.07 -4.03 2.31
N GLU A 52 -6.95 -3.32 3.44
CA GLU A 52 -6.21 -3.82 4.62
C GLU A 52 -6.90 -5.03 5.28
N GLY A 53 -8.21 -5.18 5.09
CA GLY A 53 -9.01 -6.28 5.62
C GLY A 53 -9.06 -7.52 4.72
N VAL A 54 -8.44 -7.50 3.54
CA VAL A 54 -8.53 -8.61 2.57
C VAL A 54 -8.02 -9.92 3.15
N MET A 55 -6.86 -9.90 3.82
CA MET A 55 -6.25 -11.10 4.39
C MET A 55 -7.11 -11.76 5.49
N PRO A 56 -7.56 -11.05 6.55
CA PRO A 56 -8.44 -11.67 7.54
C PRO A 56 -9.79 -12.10 6.95
N PHE A 57 -10.33 -11.34 6.00
CA PHE A 57 -11.56 -11.71 5.31
C PHE A 57 -11.40 -13.01 4.49
N MET A 58 -10.28 -13.16 3.77
CA MET A 58 -9.95 -14.39 3.05
C MET A 58 -9.87 -15.62 3.97
N LEU A 59 -9.31 -15.47 5.18
CA LEU A 59 -9.29 -16.56 6.16
C LEU A 59 -10.71 -16.99 6.57
N ILE A 60 -11.63 -16.04 6.81
CA ILE A 60 -13.03 -16.34 7.13
C ILE A 60 -13.69 -17.11 5.98
N VAL A 61 -13.51 -16.64 4.74
CA VAL A 61 -14.05 -17.31 3.54
C VAL A 61 -13.52 -18.74 3.45
N ILE A 62 -12.22 -18.96 3.63
CA ILE A 62 -11.62 -20.30 3.60
C ILE A 62 -12.25 -21.21 4.66
N LEU A 63 -12.36 -20.74 5.91
CA LEU A 63 -12.98 -21.53 6.99
C LEU A 63 -14.42 -21.93 6.68
N LEU A 64 -15.21 -21.03 6.09
CA LEU A 64 -16.58 -21.33 5.67
C LEU A 64 -16.63 -22.32 4.50
N THR A 65 -15.67 -22.28 3.58
CA THR A 65 -15.61 -23.20 2.43
C THR A 65 -15.15 -24.61 2.78
N VAL A 66 -14.36 -24.78 3.85
CA VAL A 66 -13.91 -26.09 4.34
C VAL A 66 -15.07 -26.89 4.95
N LEU A 67 -16.12 -26.22 5.41
CA LEU A 67 -17.33 -26.91 5.85
C LEU A 67 -18.03 -27.56 4.65
N PRO A 68 -18.38 -28.84 4.70
CA PRO A 68 -19.04 -29.56 3.60
C PRO A 68 -20.54 -29.23 3.53
N VAL A 69 -20.89 -27.95 3.61
CA VAL A 69 -22.27 -27.45 3.59
C VAL A 69 -22.40 -26.48 2.41
N GLN A 70 -23.17 -26.88 1.40
CA GLN A 70 -23.34 -26.12 0.16
C GLN A 70 -23.81 -24.68 0.39
N PHE A 71 -24.66 -24.47 1.39
CA PHE A 71 -25.13 -23.14 1.79
C PHE A 71 -23.96 -22.20 2.15
N PHE A 72 -23.04 -22.63 3.02
CA PHE A 72 -21.91 -21.79 3.42
C PHE A 72 -20.95 -21.52 2.27
N GLN A 73 -20.69 -22.51 1.42
CA GLN A 73 -19.81 -22.35 0.26
C GLN A 73 -20.36 -21.32 -0.73
N TYR A 74 -21.64 -21.40 -1.08
CA TYR A 74 -22.30 -20.47 -2.00
C TYR A 74 -22.26 -19.04 -1.45
N TRP A 75 -22.68 -18.83 -0.20
CA TRP A 75 -22.72 -17.50 0.39
C TRP A 75 -21.32 -16.93 0.65
N ALA A 76 -20.33 -17.75 0.99
CA ALA A 76 -18.94 -17.32 1.10
C ALA A 76 -18.40 -16.81 -0.25
N PHE A 77 -18.74 -17.48 -1.35
CA PHE A 77 -18.37 -17.03 -2.70
C PHE A 77 -19.03 -15.72 -3.08
N VAL A 78 -20.34 -15.57 -2.83
CA VAL A 78 -21.06 -14.30 -3.07
C VAL A 78 -20.47 -13.17 -2.22
N ALA A 79 -20.23 -13.42 -0.93
CA ALA A 79 -19.61 -12.44 -0.03
C ALA A 79 -18.21 -12.03 -0.51
N LEU A 80 -17.42 -12.97 -1.03
CA LEU A 80 -16.11 -12.69 -1.60
C LEU A 80 -16.18 -11.71 -2.77
N TRP A 81 -17.08 -11.93 -3.72
CA TRP A 81 -17.25 -11.02 -4.85
C TRP A 81 -17.72 -9.63 -4.43
N ILE A 82 -18.70 -9.57 -3.54
CA ILE A 82 -19.18 -8.29 -2.98
C ILE A 82 -18.02 -7.53 -2.33
N PHE A 83 -17.22 -8.22 -1.50
CA PHE A 83 -16.07 -7.61 -0.84
C PHE A 83 -15.02 -7.12 -1.84
N ILE A 84 -14.69 -7.91 -2.87
CA ILE A 84 -13.78 -7.50 -3.94
C ILE A 84 -14.28 -6.23 -4.64
N LEU A 85 -15.57 -6.14 -4.96
CA LEU A 85 -16.15 -4.94 -5.58
C LEU A 85 -16.00 -3.70 -4.68
N PHE A 86 -16.21 -3.84 -3.37
CA PHE A 86 -16.00 -2.75 -2.42
C PHE A 86 -14.52 -2.33 -2.34
N VAL A 87 -13.58 -3.27 -2.34
CA VAL A 87 -12.13 -2.96 -2.36
C VAL A 87 -11.74 -2.24 -3.64
N ILE A 88 -12.23 -2.68 -4.81
CA ILE A 88 -11.99 -2.01 -6.09
C ILE A 88 -12.59 -0.59 -6.06
N GLY A 89 -13.79 -0.42 -5.49
CA GLY A 89 -14.40 0.90 -5.30
C GLY A 89 -13.52 1.83 -4.46
N ASP A 90 -13.04 1.36 -3.31
CA ASP A 90 -12.12 2.10 -2.43
C ASP A 90 -10.81 2.48 -3.15
N MET A 91 -10.25 1.56 -3.95
CA MET A 91 -9.07 1.81 -4.77
C MET A 91 -9.29 2.94 -5.79
N ILE A 92 -10.43 2.94 -6.47
CA ILE A 92 -10.79 3.96 -7.47
C ILE A 92 -10.99 5.32 -6.79
N ILE A 93 -11.77 5.36 -5.70
CA ILE A 93 -12.03 6.58 -4.94
C ILE A 93 -10.72 7.18 -4.42
N THR A 94 -9.85 6.36 -3.84
CA THR A 94 -8.55 6.80 -3.32
C THR A 94 -7.63 7.30 -4.43
N SER A 95 -7.59 6.62 -5.58
CA SER A 95 -6.83 7.07 -6.76
C SER A 95 -7.27 8.45 -7.24
N ILE A 96 -8.58 8.70 -7.29
CA ILE A 96 -9.13 10.01 -7.68
C ILE A 96 -8.79 11.08 -6.64
N ARG A 97 -8.96 10.78 -5.34
CA ARG A 97 -8.65 11.71 -4.24
C ARG A 97 -7.17 12.10 -4.21
N VAL A 98 -6.26 11.13 -4.33
CA VAL A 98 -4.82 11.39 -4.38
C VAL A 98 -4.46 12.21 -5.60
N LYS A 99 -4.99 11.88 -6.78
CA LYS A 99 -4.74 12.68 -8.00
C LYS A 99 -5.21 14.11 -7.82
N ARG A 100 -6.41 14.33 -7.27
CA ARG A 100 -6.97 15.67 -7.03
C ARG A 100 -6.10 16.47 -6.05
N ALA A 101 -5.78 15.89 -4.89
CA ALA A 101 -4.93 16.55 -3.91
C ALA A 101 -3.51 16.82 -4.44
N ALA A 102 -2.97 15.92 -5.28
CA ALA A 102 -1.69 16.14 -5.93
C ALA A 102 -1.75 17.23 -7.02
N LYS A 103 -2.86 17.37 -7.75
CA LYS A 103 -3.08 18.52 -8.66
C LYS A 103 -3.06 19.83 -7.89
N ASP A 104 -3.77 19.89 -6.78
CA ASP A 104 -3.90 21.10 -5.97
C ASP A 104 -2.53 21.52 -5.39
N LYS A 105 -1.69 20.54 -5.01
CA LYS A 105 -0.37 20.79 -4.40
C LYS A 105 0.76 21.03 -5.40
N PHE A 106 0.86 20.24 -6.46
CA PHE A 106 2.00 20.25 -7.40
C PHE A 106 1.69 20.93 -8.74
N GLY A 107 0.42 21.25 -8.99
CA GLY A 107 -0.06 21.77 -10.28
C GLY A 107 -0.37 20.67 -11.28
N GLU A 108 -1.42 20.88 -12.08
CA GLU A 108 -1.92 19.86 -13.01
C GLU A 108 -0.91 19.44 -14.09
N SER A 109 -0.08 20.37 -14.56
CA SER A 109 0.91 20.13 -15.62
C SER A 109 2.14 19.33 -15.17
N LYS A 110 2.33 19.15 -13.85
CA LYS A 110 3.52 18.48 -13.29
C LYS A 110 3.24 17.08 -12.77
N LEU A 111 2.00 16.59 -12.88
CA LEU A 111 1.61 15.29 -12.33
C LEU A 111 2.38 14.12 -12.96
N GLU A 112 2.94 13.26 -12.12
CA GLU A 112 3.55 12.01 -12.55
C GLU A 112 2.50 11.04 -13.11
N LYS A 113 2.81 10.42 -14.25
CA LYS A 113 1.99 9.35 -14.82
C LYS A 113 1.91 8.17 -13.85
N GLY A 114 0.71 7.60 -13.71
CA GLY A 114 0.48 6.43 -12.85
C GLY A 114 0.48 6.70 -11.34
N LEU A 115 0.42 7.97 -10.90
CA LEU A 115 0.35 8.32 -9.46
C LEU A 115 -0.87 7.71 -8.76
N GLY A 116 -2.05 7.79 -9.39
CA GLY A 116 -3.27 7.21 -8.81
C GLY A 116 -3.29 5.68 -8.82
N TRP A 117 -2.70 5.03 -9.84
CA TRP A 117 -2.57 3.56 -9.85
C TRP A 117 -1.66 3.08 -8.71
N TYR A 118 -0.55 3.77 -8.50
CA TYR A 118 0.34 3.52 -7.38
C TYR A 118 -0.36 3.70 -6.02
N ALA A 119 -1.12 4.79 -5.85
CA ALA A 119 -1.91 5.00 -4.65
C ALA A 119 -2.92 3.87 -4.43
N ALA A 120 -3.65 3.47 -5.47
CA ALA A 120 -4.60 2.36 -5.43
C ALA A 120 -3.94 1.06 -4.97
N MET A 121 -2.79 0.67 -5.54
CA MET A 121 -2.10 -0.57 -5.14
C MET A 121 -1.61 -0.53 -3.68
N ARG A 122 -1.33 0.66 -3.14
CA ARG A 122 -0.92 0.82 -1.75
C ARG A 122 -2.07 0.57 -0.76
N THR A 123 -3.33 0.82 -1.15
CA THR A 123 -4.51 0.59 -0.29
C THR A 123 -4.73 -0.88 0.06
N VAL A 124 -4.36 -1.79 -0.84
CA VAL A 124 -4.53 -3.25 -0.68
C VAL A 124 -3.48 -3.86 0.26
N GLN A 125 -2.32 -3.22 0.39
CA GLN A 125 -1.27 -3.70 1.29
C GLN A 125 -1.66 -3.38 2.74
N MET A 126 -1.59 -4.38 3.63
CA MET A 126 -1.80 -4.14 5.06
C MET A 126 -0.76 -3.16 5.60
N ARG A 127 -1.18 -2.20 6.43
CA ARG A 127 -0.34 -1.10 6.91
C ARG A 127 0.98 -1.55 7.55
N PHE A 128 0.98 -2.69 8.24
CA PHE A 128 2.19 -3.24 8.89
C PHE A 128 3.17 -3.91 7.91
N MET A 129 2.70 -4.38 6.75
CA MET A 129 3.52 -4.99 5.71
C MET A 129 4.00 -4.00 4.65
N ARG A 130 3.49 -2.75 4.66
CA ARG A 130 3.90 -1.72 3.71
C ARG A 130 5.38 -1.39 3.93
N LEU A 131 6.18 -1.57 2.87
CA LEU A 131 7.49 -0.94 2.73
C LEU A 131 7.41 0.11 1.61
N PRO A 132 7.86 1.35 1.83
CA PRO A 132 8.32 1.96 3.09
C PRO A 132 7.22 2.01 4.15
N LYS A 133 7.59 1.98 5.43
CA LYS A 133 6.62 2.06 6.53
C LYS A 133 5.85 3.37 6.45
N ALA A 134 4.60 3.34 6.92
CA ALA A 134 3.76 4.52 7.03
C ALA A 134 4.45 5.57 7.92
N GLN A 135 4.73 6.74 7.34
CA GLN A 135 5.39 7.85 8.04
C GLN A 135 4.40 8.74 8.79
N VAL A 136 3.11 8.66 8.44
CA VAL A 136 2.03 9.45 9.03
C VAL A 136 1.07 8.58 9.85
N LYS A 137 0.43 9.21 10.85
CA LYS A 137 -0.68 8.59 11.59
C LYS A 137 -1.97 8.70 10.78
N ARG A 138 -2.92 7.82 11.07
CA ARG A 138 -4.26 7.91 10.47
C ARG A 138 -4.90 9.25 10.83
N GLY A 139 -5.56 9.88 9.86
CA GLY A 139 -6.12 11.23 9.97
C GLY A 139 -5.15 12.38 9.71
N GLN A 140 -3.84 12.13 9.60
CA GLN A 140 -2.85 13.16 9.30
C GLN A 140 -2.59 13.23 7.79
N TYR A 141 -3.54 13.81 7.06
CA TYR A 141 -3.39 14.01 5.63
C TYR A 141 -2.30 15.07 5.33
N PRO A 142 -1.44 14.83 4.33
CA PRO A 142 -0.45 15.81 3.91
C PRO A 142 -1.16 17.03 3.29
N VAL A 143 -0.91 18.22 3.85
CA VAL A 143 -1.23 19.52 3.25
C VAL A 143 -0.23 19.87 2.16
#